data_AF-A0AAD8B1D6-F1
#
_entry.id   AF-A0AAD8B1D6-F1
#
_cell.length_a   1.000
_cell.length_b   1.000
_cell.length_c   1.000
_cell.angle_alpha   90.00
_cell.angle_beta   90.00
_cell.angle_gamma   90.00
#
_symmetry.space_group_name_H-M   'P 1'
#
loop_
_entity.id
_entity.type
_entity.pdbx_description
1 polymer ?
#
loop_
_entity_poly.entity_id
_entity_poly.type
_entity_poly.pdbx_seq_one_letter_code
_entity_poly.pdbx_strand_id
1 'polypeptide(L)'
;MPLSDRTVTPLRLGRRKISEEEQHEDIVLDAVCQNVVLGAIVQLASLVRHADDIFCDLAEECQNVFDKVESIGGKIQNIQRIIEHLDSTDVKIRKYSNLELI
;
A
#
# COMPACT_ATOMS: atom_id res chain seq x y z
N MET A 1 -10.52 -2.38 0.07
CA MET A 1 -10.51 -1.19 0.94
C MET A 1 -11.58 -0.22 0.47
N PRO A 2 -12.42 0.34 1.35
CA PRO A 2 -13.17 1.54 1.00
C PRO A 2 -12.15 2.63 0.68
N LEU A 3 -12.30 3.31 -0.45
CA LEU A 3 -11.51 4.50 -0.76
C LEU A 3 -11.88 5.57 0.26
N SER A 4 -11.06 5.71 1.31
CA SER A 4 -11.18 6.79 2.28
C SER A 4 -11.26 8.11 1.54
N ASP A 5 -12.13 9.03 1.97
CA ASP A 5 -12.18 10.38 1.41
C ASP A 5 -10.84 11.09 1.69
N ARG A 6 -9.96 11.14 0.68
CA ARG A 6 -8.63 11.76 0.73
C ARG A 6 -8.69 13.19 0.20
N THR A 7 -9.56 14.00 0.78
CA THR A 7 -9.67 15.41 0.41
C THR A 7 -8.34 16.13 0.68
N VAL A 8 -7.75 16.70 -0.37
CA VAL A 8 -6.54 17.54 -0.27
C VAL A 8 -6.94 18.90 0.30
N THR A 9 -6.23 19.35 1.34
CA THR A 9 -6.52 20.61 2.02
C THR A 9 -5.36 21.61 1.89
N PRO A 10 -5.63 22.92 1.72
CA PRO A 10 -6.93 23.57 1.63
C PRO A 10 -7.62 23.37 0.27
N LEU A 11 -8.96 23.38 0.25
CA LEU A 11 -9.78 23.28 -0.98
C LEU A 11 -9.81 24.58 -1.79
N ARG A 12 -9.63 25.73 -1.14
CA ARG A 12 -9.79 27.05 -1.75
C ARG A 12 -8.57 27.90 -1.45
N LEU A 13 -7.93 28.38 -2.50
CA LEU A 13 -6.76 29.25 -2.44
C LEU A 13 -7.21 30.72 -2.45
N GLY A 14 -6.54 31.58 -1.69
CA GLY A 14 -6.80 33.02 -1.71
C GLY A 14 -8.11 33.48 -1.05
N ARG A 15 -8.89 32.58 -0.43
CA ARG A 15 -10.13 32.93 0.30
C ARG A 15 -9.90 33.39 1.74
N ARG A 16 -8.65 33.58 2.16
CA ARG A 16 -8.35 34.17 3.46
C ARG A 16 -8.86 35.61 3.46
N LYS A 17 -9.53 36.01 4.55
CA LYS A 17 -9.92 37.41 4.74
C LYS A 17 -8.64 38.25 4.83
N ILE A 18 -8.57 39.28 3.99
CA ILE A 18 -7.50 40.28 4.02
C ILE A 18 -7.71 41.16 5.25
N SER A 19 -6.66 41.35 6.04
CA SER A 19 -6.69 42.20 7.24
C SER A 19 -6.88 43.68 6.86
N GLU A 20 -7.30 44.51 7.82
CA GLU A 20 -7.50 45.95 7.57
C GLU A 20 -6.21 46.65 7.12
N GLU A 21 -5.05 46.19 7.59
CA GLU A 21 -3.72 46.70 7.23
C GLU A 21 -3.39 46.42 5.74
N GLU A 22 -3.78 45.24 5.26
CA GLU A 22 -3.54 44.75 3.89
C GLU A 22 -4.57 45.28 2.87
N GLN A 23 -5.57 46.07 3.29
CA GLN A 23 -6.60 46.62 2.39
C GLN A 23 -6.17 47.90 1.65
N HIS A 24 -4.96 48.41 1.93
CA HIS A 24 -4.39 49.50 1.16
C HIS A 24 -4.21 49.10 -0.31
N GLU A 25 -4.56 50.00 -1.22
CA GLU A 25 -4.63 49.74 -2.67
C GLU A 25 -3.29 49.23 -3.24
N ASP A 26 -2.17 49.69 -2.68
CA ASP A 26 -0.82 49.28 -3.09
C ASP A 26 -0.40 47.88 -2.59
N ILE A 27 -1.06 47.33 -1.56
CA ILE A 27 -0.64 46.12 -0.83
C ILE A 27 -1.63 44.97 -1.03
N VAL A 28 -2.89 45.28 -1.35
CA VAL A 28 -3.97 44.29 -1.42
C VAL A 28 -3.69 43.18 -2.44
N LEU A 29 -3.09 43.53 -3.58
CA LEU A 29 -2.77 42.55 -4.63
C LEU A 29 -1.66 41.59 -4.17
N ASP A 30 -0.64 42.13 -3.51
CA ASP A 30 0.46 41.33 -2.93
C ASP A 30 -0.05 40.41 -1.83
N ALA A 31 -0.94 40.90 -0.96
CA ALA A 31 -1.56 40.09 0.09
C ALA A 31 -2.41 38.94 -0.49
N VAL A 32 -3.18 39.19 -1.56
CA VAL A 32 -3.92 38.13 -2.27
C VAL A 32 -2.98 37.11 -2.89
N CYS A 33 -1.92 37.58 -3.57
CA CYS A 33 -0.93 36.72 -4.21
C CYS A 33 -0.25 35.80 -3.17
N GLN A 34 0.22 36.38 -2.07
CA GLN A 34 0.82 35.64 -0.96
C GLN A 34 -0.15 34.59 -0.39
N ASN A 35 -1.42 34.96 -0.16
CA ASN A 35 -2.45 34.04 0.33
C ASN A 35 -2.66 32.83 -0.61
N VAL A 36 -2.63 33.06 -1.93
CA VAL A 36 -2.77 31.99 -2.93
C VAL A 36 -1.54 31.09 -2.92
N VAL A 37 -0.33 31.67 -2.92
CA VAL A 37 0.93 30.92 -2.95
C VAL A 37 1.10 30.07 -1.70
N LEU A 38 0.89 30.64 -0.51
CA LEU A 38 0.93 29.89 0.76
C LEU A 38 -0.11 28.77 0.77
N GLY A 39 -1.34 29.06 0.33
CA GLY A 39 -2.38 28.05 0.22
C GLY A 39 -1.97 26.90 -0.72
N ALA A 40 -1.35 27.21 -1.86
CA ALA A 40 -0.90 26.21 -2.83
C ALA A 40 0.21 25.32 -2.23
N ILE A 41 1.16 25.91 -1.51
CA ILE A 41 2.24 25.16 -0.83
C ILE A 41 1.64 24.19 0.20
N VAL A 42 0.70 24.64 1.02
CA VAL A 42 0.02 23.77 2.01
C VAL A 42 -0.80 22.68 1.30
N GLN A 43 -1.45 23.02 0.19
CA GLN A 43 -2.22 22.06 -0.60
C GLN A 43 -1.33 20.96 -1.18
N LEU A 44 -0.16 21.33 -1.72
CA LEU A 44 0.84 20.38 -2.20
C LEU A 44 1.40 19.52 -1.06
N ALA A 45 1.64 20.10 0.11
CA ALA A 45 2.08 19.32 1.28
C ALA A 45 1.00 18.29 1.71
N SER A 46 -0.27 18.68 1.71
CA SER A 46 -1.38 17.75 1.97
C SER A 46 -1.44 16.64 0.91
N LEU A 47 -1.18 16.95 -0.36
CA LEU A 47 -1.15 15.96 -1.43
C LEU A 47 0.00 14.97 -1.26
N VAL A 48 1.21 15.46 -0.95
CA VAL A 48 2.38 14.62 -0.71
C VAL A 48 2.15 13.67 0.47
N ARG A 49 1.55 14.15 1.57
CA ARG A 49 1.20 13.29 2.70
C ARG A 49 0.23 12.18 2.30
N HIS A 50 -0.81 12.52 1.52
CA HIS A 50 -1.75 11.51 1.03
C HIS A 50 -1.07 10.48 0.13
N ALA A 51 -0.12 10.90 -0.70
CA ALA A 51 0.66 9.99 -1.55
C ALA A 51 1.55 9.06 -0.72
N ASP A 52 2.24 9.60 0.30
CA ASP A 52 3.06 8.84 1.23
C ASP A 52 2.23 7.75 1.92
N ASP A 53 1.06 8.10 2.47
CA ASP A 53 0.14 7.15 3.08
C ASP A 53 -0.26 6.03 2.10
N ILE A 54 -0.59 6.36 0.83
CA ILE A 54 -0.93 5.35 -0.20
C ILE A 54 0.25 4.41 -0.45
N PHE A 55 1.45 4.97 -0.61
CA PHE A 55 2.63 4.18 -0.96
C PHE A 55 3.12 3.33 0.22
N CYS A 56 2.96 3.79 1.46
CA CYS A 56 3.19 3.00 2.66
C CYS A 56 2.22 1.81 2.75
N ASP A 57 0.92 2.05 2.62
CA ASP A 57 -0.11 0.99 2.62
C ASP A 57 0.19 -0.05 1.52
N LEU A 58 0.52 0.43 0.31
CA LEU A 58 0.85 -0.44 -0.81
C LEU A 58 2.13 -1.24 -0.58
N ALA A 59 3.17 -0.61 -0.02
CA ALA A 59 4.43 -1.28 0.27
C ALA A 59 4.25 -2.40 1.30
N GLU A 60 3.44 -2.17 2.34
CA GLU A 60 3.10 -3.18 3.34
C GLU A 60 2.37 -4.38 2.72
N GLU A 61 1.36 -4.12 1.88
CA GLU A 61 0.65 -5.19 1.18
C GLU A 61 1.55 -5.96 0.20
N CYS A 62 2.43 -5.25 -0.53
CA CYS A 62 3.43 -5.89 -1.38
C CYS A 62 4.37 -6.79 -0.56
N GLN A 63 4.86 -6.32 0.59
CA GLN A 63 5.73 -7.12 1.47
C GLN A 63 5.00 -8.38 1.95
N ASN A 64 3.74 -8.25 2.37
CA ASN A 64 2.92 -9.39 2.78
C ASN A 64 2.75 -10.43 1.66
N VAL A 65 2.64 -9.99 0.40
CA VAL A 65 2.61 -10.88 -0.76
C VAL A 65 3.97 -11.53 -0.99
N PHE A 66 5.08 -10.79 -0.91
CA PHE A 66 6.42 -11.33 -1.08
C PHE A 66 6.73 -12.43 -0.07
N ASP A 67 6.45 -12.21 1.21
CA ASP A 67 6.70 -13.19 2.29
C ASP A 67 5.92 -14.49 2.04
N LYS A 68 4.67 -14.38 1.58
CA LYS A 68 3.85 -15.54 1.21
C LYS A 68 4.41 -16.28 0.01
N VAL A 69 4.84 -15.55 -1.03
CA VAL A 69 5.43 -16.14 -2.23
C VAL A 69 6.73 -16.87 -1.89
N GLU A 70 7.58 -16.29 -1.06
CA GLU A 70 8.82 -16.91 -0.60
C GLU A 70 8.54 -18.21 0.19
N SER A 71 7.59 -18.16 1.13
CA SER A 71 7.17 -19.35 1.88
C SER A 71 6.65 -20.47 0.97
N ILE A 72 5.86 -20.12 -0.03
CA ILE A 72 5.35 -21.07 -1.02
C ILE A 72 6.49 -21.62 -1.87
N GLY A 73 7.42 -20.76 -2.32
CA GLY A 73 8.60 -21.15 -3.06
C GLY A 73 9.44 -22.20 -2.32
N GLY A 74 9.71 -21.97 -1.03
CA GLY A 74 10.43 -22.93 -0.20
C GLY A 74 9.70 -24.28 -0.05
N LYS A 75 8.37 -24.25 0.10
CA LYS A 75 7.56 -25.48 0.13
C LYS A 75 7.63 -26.25 -1.18
N ILE A 76 7.54 -25.56 -2.32
CA ILE A 76 7.65 -26.17 -3.65
C ILE A 76 9.02 -26.83 -3.83
N GLN A 77 10.11 -26.14 -3.46
CA GLN A 77 11.46 -26.70 -3.54
C GLN A 77 11.62 -27.96 -2.68
N ASN A 78 11.08 -27.95 -1.46
CA ASN A 78 11.13 -29.14 -0.60
C ASN A 78 10.31 -30.30 -1.18
N ILE A 79 9.11 -30.03 -1.71
CA ILE A 79 8.30 -31.04 -2.38
C ILE A 79 9.05 -31.63 -3.58
N GLN A 80 9.67 -30.78 -4.41
CA GLN A 80 10.46 -31.22 -5.55
C GLN A 80 11.59 -32.16 -5.11
N ARG A 81 12.36 -31.77 -4.09
CA ARG A 81 13.43 -32.60 -3.53
C ARG A 81 12.91 -33.95 -3.01
N ILE A 82 11.76 -33.96 -2.33
CA ILE A 82 11.15 -35.21 -1.85
C ILE A 82 10.79 -36.10 -3.03
N ILE A 83 10.16 -35.55 -4.07
CA ILE A 83 9.76 -36.28 -5.27
C ILE A 83 10.98 -36.87 -6.00
N GLU A 84 12.06 -36.12 -6.14
CA GLU A 84 13.31 -36.57 -6.75
C GLU A 84 13.93 -37.77 -6.02
N HIS A 85 13.67 -37.92 -4.71
CA HIS A 85 14.16 -39.03 -3.89
C HIS A 85 13.14 -40.16 -3.68
N LEU A 86 11.94 -40.08 -4.28
CA LEU A 86 10.97 -41.18 -4.20
C LEU A 86 11.41 -42.34 -5.10
N ASP A 87 11.77 -43.45 -4.46
CA ASP A 87 12.03 -44.72 -5.13
C ASP A 87 10.82 -45.65 -5.00
N SER A 88 10.16 -45.95 -6.13
CA SER A 88 8.97 -46.81 -6.17
C SER A 88 9.25 -48.27 -5.78
N THR A 89 10.52 -48.68 -5.77
CA THR A 89 10.95 -50.03 -5.37
C THR A 89 11.07 -50.20 -3.85
N ASP A 90 11.28 -49.11 -3.12
CA ASP A 90 11.44 -49.11 -1.65
C ASP A 90 10.13 -48.77 -0.89
N VAL A 91 9.12 -48.29 -1.62
CA VAL A 91 7.79 -48.02 -1.05
C VAL A 91 7.12 -49.34 -0.65
N LYS A 92 7.03 -49.60 0.66
CA LYS A 92 6.19 -50.67 1.23
C LYS A 92 4.72 -50.39 0.94
N ILE A 93 4.23 -50.85 -0.20
CA ILE A 93 2.80 -51.03 -0.42
C ILE A 93 2.34 -52.04 0.63
N ARG A 94 1.51 -51.63 1.59
CA ARG A 94 0.85 -52.58 2.49
C ARG A 94 0.07 -53.54 1.60
N LYS A 95 0.56 -54.79 1.48
CA LYS A 95 -0.25 -55.86 0.92
C LYS A 95 -1.50 -55.95 1.79
N TYR A 96 -2.67 -55.77 1.18
CA TYR A 96 -3.93 -56.15 1.80
C TYR A 96 -3.93 -57.67 1.95
N SER A 97 -3.36 -58.16 3.05
CA SER A 97 -3.47 -59.55 3.47
C SER A 97 -4.49 -59.61 4.60
N ASN A 98 -5.70 -60.01 4.21
CA ASN A 98 -6.78 -60.66 4.99
C ASN A 98 -8.16 -60.05 4.67
N LEU A 99 -8.66 -60.32 3.45
CA LEU A 99 -10.03 -60.81 3.33
C LEU A 99 -9.95 -62.33 3.51
N GLU A 100 -9.89 -62.79 4.75
CA GLU A 100 -10.41 -64.13 5.02
C GLU A 100 -11.92 -64.02 4.78
N LEU A 101 -12.39 -64.72 3.75
CA LEU A 101 -13.81 -65.01 3.58
C LEU A 101 -14.31 -65.68 4.86
N ILE A 102 -15.16 -64.98 5.60
CA ILE A 102 -16.16 -65.57 6.49
C ILE A 102 -17.52 -65.11 5.95
#